data_AF-A0A5C5WG41-F1
#
_entry.id   AF-A0A5C5WG41-F1
#
_cell.length_a   1.000
_cell.length_b   1.000
_cell.length_c   1.000
_cell.angle_alpha   90.00
_cell.angle_beta   90.00
_cell.angle_gamma   90.00
#
_symmetry.space_group_name_H-M   'P 1'
#
loop_
_entity.id
_entity.type
_entity.pdbx_description
1 polymer ?
#
loop_
_entity_poly.entity_id
_entity_poly.type
_entity_poly.pdbx_seq_one_letter_code
_entity_poly.pdbx_strand_id
1 'polypeptide(L)'
;MTTSLDELPVPEQSRLLDVLERYADLVDEIRLTVAGRHSGRLAWEGMADRRAVCAWARLLRRWRHAVRPDRPPHSLVVRLSKDLPELLRQVTASPKRVLRREREREPLHRLREFDSTCMRWVCRQPGVTLAEKAGHQRSLLAVRRFESINTLENRVVFTLARRSVRLCRDYLRQHESSFPNHERVLGVRSLLRQCRRLLEDPTFVEVAQLESIPTPNYVLLHDDRYHLLWRLFLLVMRRQRRRQVLWLNRRSLLREMLVVAANEHLSRSVSRPQRKAGLRYDAVLLPSANGGGFLDAACQPPFWDGRAESSGSQTGWEVIDAADDTFLIRCGRGVGRSQRWLVERALPTDLMRRCDEELRAFLREVR
;
A
#
# COMPACT_ATOMS: atom_id res chain seq x y z
N MET A 1 19.60 -7.89 7.24
CA MET A 1 18.32 -8.50 7.67
C MET A 1 17.44 -8.67 6.45
N THR A 2 17.45 -9.86 5.84
CA THR A 2 16.58 -10.25 4.73
C THR A 2 15.17 -10.47 5.26
N THR A 3 14.28 -9.51 5.03
CA THR A 3 12.85 -9.67 5.35
C THR A 3 12.27 -10.67 4.35
N SER A 4 11.79 -11.81 4.84
CA SER A 4 11.08 -12.82 4.02
C SER A 4 9.90 -12.15 3.32
N LEU A 5 9.65 -12.47 2.04
CA LEU A 5 8.49 -11.94 1.31
C LEU A 5 7.15 -12.54 1.79
N ASP A 6 7.22 -13.65 2.54
CA ASP A 6 6.09 -14.32 3.18
C ASP A 6 6.13 -14.06 4.70
N GLU A 7 5.48 -12.98 5.15
CA GLU A 7 5.19 -12.77 6.57
C GLU A 7 3.73 -12.37 6.80
N LEU A 8 3.07 -13.18 7.64
CA LEU A 8 1.73 -13.12 8.22
C LEU A 8 0.52 -13.12 7.26
N PRO A 9 -0.54 -13.90 7.56
CA PRO A 9 -1.78 -13.87 6.79
C PRO A 9 -2.54 -12.59 7.14
N VAL A 10 -2.12 -11.48 6.55
CA VAL A 10 -3.04 -10.35 6.37
C VAL A 10 -4.17 -10.90 5.50
N PRO A 11 -5.44 -10.75 5.88
CA PRO A 11 -6.52 -11.03 4.94
C PRO A 11 -6.39 -10.02 3.80
N GLU A 12 -5.68 -10.42 2.74
CA GLU A 12 -5.30 -9.55 1.63
C GLU A 12 -6.55 -8.89 1.02
N GLN A 13 -7.70 -9.54 1.15
CA GLN A 13 -9.01 -9.16 0.61
C GLN A 13 -9.95 -8.50 1.62
N SER A 14 -9.46 -8.05 2.79
CA SER A 14 -10.32 -7.39 3.78
C SER A 14 -10.67 -5.98 3.32
N ARG A 15 -11.96 -5.74 3.04
CA ARG A 15 -12.47 -4.41 2.69
C ARG A 15 -12.27 -3.38 3.81
N LEU A 16 -12.26 -3.83 5.08
CA LEU A 16 -11.86 -3.00 6.22
C LEU A 16 -10.44 -2.47 6.05
N LEU A 17 -9.51 -3.31 5.58
CA LEU A 17 -8.12 -2.91 5.39
C LEU A 17 -7.96 -1.85 4.29
N ASP A 18 -8.77 -1.91 3.24
CA ASP A 18 -8.79 -0.88 2.20
C ASP A 18 -9.30 0.47 2.74
N VAL A 19 -10.31 0.42 3.61
CA VAL A 19 -10.81 1.57 4.36
C VAL A 19 -9.74 2.19 5.25
N LEU A 20 -9.04 1.36 6.04
CA LEU A 20 -7.96 1.80 6.90
C LEU A 20 -6.80 2.39 6.10
N GLU A 21 -6.51 1.83 4.93
CA GLU A 21 -5.47 2.34 4.03
C GLU A 21 -5.84 3.71 3.44
N ARG A 22 -7.09 3.90 3.01
CA ARG A 22 -7.57 5.22 2.55
C ARG A 22 -7.49 6.26 3.65
N TYR A 23 -7.84 5.88 4.88
CA TYR A 23 -7.70 6.77 6.02
C TYR A 23 -6.24 7.15 6.27
N ALA A 24 -5.34 6.17 6.21
CA ALA A 24 -3.91 6.40 6.38
C ALA A 24 -3.34 7.31 5.27
N ASP A 25 -3.75 7.12 4.02
CA ASP A 25 -3.36 7.97 2.89
C ASP A 25 -3.88 9.42 3.04
N LEU A 26 -5.11 9.60 3.54
CA LEU A 26 -5.66 10.91 3.87
C LEU A 26 -4.80 11.62 4.93
N VAL A 27 -4.41 10.91 5.99
CA VAL A 27 -3.56 11.48 7.03
C VAL A 27 -2.20 11.90 6.46
N ASP A 28 -1.58 11.06 5.64
CA ASP A 28 -0.31 11.39 4.99
C ASP A 28 -0.42 12.64 4.10
N GLU A 29 -1.50 12.76 3.33
CA GLU A 29 -1.73 13.93 2.48
C GLU A 29 -1.82 15.22 3.31
N ILE A 30 -2.50 15.16 4.46
CA ILE A 30 -2.59 16.31 5.38
C ILE A 30 -1.21 16.64 5.94
N ARG A 31 -0.45 15.63 6.38
CA ARG A 31 0.92 15.80 6.90
C ARG A 31 1.83 16.44 5.86
N LEU A 32 1.80 15.98 4.61
CA LEU A 32 2.58 16.56 3.51
C LEU A 32 2.16 18.00 3.21
N THR A 33 0.85 18.29 3.22
CA THR A 33 0.33 19.66 3.04
C THR A 33 0.83 20.60 4.15
N VAL A 34 0.89 20.11 5.38
CA VAL A 34 1.40 20.86 6.54
C VAL A 34 2.92 21.05 6.46
N ALA A 35 3.67 20.01 6.07
CA ALA A 35 5.12 20.09 5.92
C ALA A 35 5.56 21.11 4.85
N GLY A 36 4.84 21.18 3.72
CA GLY A 36 5.15 22.12 2.64
C GLY A 36 4.86 23.59 2.96
N ARG A 37 4.21 23.89 4.09
CA ARG A 37 3.90 25.26 4.52
C ARG A 37 4.93 25.72 5.54
N HIS A 38 6.07 26.16 5.06
CA HIS A 38 6.95 27.03 5.85
C HIS A 38 6.52 28.47 5.52
N SER A 39 5.95 29.18 6.49
CA SER A 39 5.56 30.60 6.40
C SER A 39 4.29 30.94 5.58
N GLY A 40 3.14 31.07 6.26
CA GLY A 40 1.96 31.77 5.72
C GLY A 40 0.65 31.64 6.53
N ARG A 41 0.15 32.77 7.06
CA ARG A 41 -1.16 33.09 7.70
C ARG A 41 -1.71 32.21 8.85
N LEU A 42 -1.19 31.00 9.10
CA LEU A 42 -1.53 30.15 10.25
C LEU A 42 -0.25 29.76 10.97
N ALA A 43 0.29 30.66 11.79
CA ALA A 43 1.64 30.60 12.36
C ALA A 43 1.92 29.39 13.30
N TRP A 44 0.89 28.61 13.65
CA TRP A 44 0.99 27.48 14.58
C TRP A 44 0.80 26.10 13.91
N GLU A 45 0.35 26.04 12.66
CA GLU A 45 0.29 24.77 11.92
C GLU A 45 1.64 24.47 11.28
N GLY A 46 2.19 23.29 11.53
CA GLY A 46 3.53 22.94 11.06
C GLY A 46 3.95 21.54 11.43
N MET A 47 5.19 21.21 11.08
CA MET A 47 5.84 19.98 11.52
C MET A 47 6.69 20.28 12.76
N ALA A 48 6.39 19.61 13.87
CA ALA A 48 7.18 19.66 15.10
C ALA A 48 7.57 18.22 15.49
N ASP A 49 8.87 17.93 15.56
CA ASP A 49 9.40 16.60 15.92
C ASP A 49 8.71 15.42 15.20
N ARG A 50 8.61 15.51 13.86
CA ARG A 50 7.90 14.55 12.98
C ARG A 50 6.40 14.40 13.25
N ARG A 51 5.80 15.21 14.12
CA ARG A 51 4.34 15.33 14.29
C ARG A 51 3.83 16.49 13.45
N ALA A 52 2.71 16.30 12.76
CA ALA A 52 2.09 17.38 12.01
C ALA A 52 0.95 17.96 12.83
N VAL A 53 0.97 19.26 13.08
CA VAL A 53 -0.08 19.97 13.80
C VAL A 53 -0.96 20.69 12.79
N CYS A 54 -2.28 20.46 12.85
CA CYS A 54 -3.23 21.13 11.98
C CYS A 54 -4.56 21.41 12.67
N ALA A 55 -5.31 22.43 12.24
CA ALA A 55 -6.64 22.65 12.79
C ALA A 55 -7.57 21.46 12.51
N TRP A 56 -8.37 21.05 13.51
CA TRP A 56 -9.42 20.03 13.31
C TRP A 56 -10.34 20.37 12.13
N ALA A 57 -10.63 21.65 11.90
CA ALA A 57 -11.40 22.12 10.74
C ALA A 57 -10.79 21.71 9.39
N ARG A 58 -9.46 21.60 9.29
CA ARG A 58 -8.78 21.15 8.08
C ARG A 58 -8.91 19.65 7.92
N LEU A 59 -8.64 18.89 8.98
CA LEU A 59 -8.79 17.43 8.98
C LEU A 59 -10.21 17.05 8.52
N LEU A 60 -11.24 17.65 9.12
CA LEU A 60 -12.64 17.40 8.76
C LEU A 60 -12.97 17.83 7.33
N ARG A 61 -12.44 18.96 6.84
CA ARG A 61 -12.61 19.36 5.43
C ARG A 61 -11.99 18.35 4.47
N ARG A 62 -10.78 17.87 4.76
CA ARG A 62 -10.09 16.89 3.91
C ARG A 62 -10.78 15.53 3.95
N TRP A 63 -11.24 15.10 5.12
CA TRP A 63 -12.10 13.92 5.28
C TRP A 63 -13.34 14.00 4.38
N ARG A 64 -14.07 15.13 4.38
CA ARG A 64 -15.23 15.34 3.48
C ARG A 64 -14.90 15.20 2.00
N HIS A 65 -13.70 15.61 1.59
CA HIS A 65 -13.26 15.47 0.20
C HIS A 65 -12.87 14.04 -0.14
N ALA A 66 -12.28 13.30 0.81
CA ALA A 66 -11.86 11.92 0.61
C ALA A 66 -13.03 10.92 0.59
N VAL A 67 -14.13 11.21 1.30
CA VAL A 67 -15.32 10.35 1.38
C VAL A 67 -16.36 10.68 0.29
N ARG A 68 -16.05 11.57 -0.66
CA ARG A 68 -17.02 11.91 -1.70
C ARG A 68 -17.34 10.70 -2.60
N PRO A 69 -18.63 10.41 -2.85
CA PRO A 69 -19.05 9.26 -3.63
C PRO A 69 -18.94 9.45 -5.15
N ASP A 70 -18.46 10.60 -5.65
CA ASP A 70 -18.53 10.95 -7.07
C ASP A 70 -17.35 10.43 -7.90
N ARG A 71 -16.27 9.93 -7.26
CA ARG A 71 -15.05 9.50 -7.97
C ARG A 71 -14.39 8.30 -7.29
N PRO A 72 -13.83 7.34 -8.06
CA PRO A 72 -13.09 6.24 -7.47
C PRO A 72 -11.78 6.76 -6.86
N PRO A 73 -11.33 6.21 -5.72
CA PRO A 73 -10.18 6.73 -4.96
C PRO A 73 -8.88 6.67 -5.77
N HIS A 74 -8.02 7.67 -5.58
CA HIS A 74 -6.70 7.71 -6.21
C HIS A 74 -5.70 6.84 -5.44
N SER A 75 -5.80 5.52 -5.61
CA SER A 75 -4.97 4.52 -4.91
C SER A 75 -3.56 4.37 -5.53
N LEU A 76 -2.66 3.66 -4.85
CA LEU A 76 -1.34 3.30 -5.42
C LEU A 76 -1.47 2.66 -6.81
N VAL A 77 -2.49 1.84 -7.02
CA VAL A 77 -2.72 1.12 -8.30
C VAL A 77 -2.99 2.10 -9.44
N VAL A 78 -3.73 3.17 -9.15
CA VAL A 78 -3.99 4.23 -10.12
C VAL A 78 -2.69 4.95 -10.48
N ARG A 79 -1.80 5.20 -9.51
CA ARG A 79 -0.46 5.74 -9.81
C ARG A 79 0.35 4.79 -10.67
N LEU A 80 0.39 3.50 -10.30
CA LEU A 80 1.07 2.47 -11.10
C LEU A 80 0.53 2.42 -12.53
N SER A 81 -0.78 2.59 -12.73
CA SER A 81 -1.39 2.54 -14.06
C SER A 81 -0.97 3.66 -15.01
N LYS A 82 -0.34 4.73 -14.51
CA LYS A 82 0.20 5.81 -15.34
C LYS A 82 1.59 5.47 -15.88
N ASP A 83 2.49 5.03 -15.01
CA ASP A 83 3.91 4.91 -15.34
C ASP A 83 4.31 3.47 -15.73
N LEU A 84 3.74 2.47 -15.05
CA LEU A 84 4.14 1.07 -15.18
C LEU A 84 3.86 0.45 -16.56
N PRO A 85 2.73 0.73 -17.24
CA PRO A 85 2.43 0.12 -18.53
C PRO A 85 3.54 0.31 -19.58
N GLU A 86 3.98 1.56 -19.75
CA GLU A 86 5.00 1.88 -20.75
C GLU A 86 6.35 1.25 -20.42
N LEU A 87 6.74 1.24 -19.14
CA LEU A 87 7.98 0.60 -18.69
C LEU A 87 7.96 -0.91 -18.91
N LEU A 88 6.83 -1.56 -18.62
CA LEU A 88 6.69 -2.99 -18.88
C LEU A 88 6.84 -3.28 -20.36
N ARG A 89 6.21 -2.50 -21.25
CA ARG A 89 6.34 -2.66 -22.70
C ARG A 89 7.80 -2.55 -23.15
N GLN A 90 8.55 -1.59 -22.63
CA GLN A 90 9.97 -1.40 -22.96
C GLN A 90 10.85 -2.56 -22.49
N VAL A 91 10.63 -3.07 -21.28
CA VAL A 91 11.38 -4.19 -20.72
C VAL A 91 11.00 -5.52 -21.39
N THR A 92 9.73 -5.73 -21.72
CA THR A 92 9.30 -6.92 -22.48
C THR A 92 9.92 -6.95 -23.87
N ALA A 93 10.01 -5.80 -24.56
CA ALA A 93 10.63 -5.71 -25.88
C ALA A 93 12.15 -5.94 -25.85
N SER A 94 12.82 -5.54 -24.75
CA SER A 94 14.28 -5.60 -24.64
C SER A 94 14.72 -5.98 -23.21
N PRO A 95 14.48 -7.23 -22.78
CA PRO A 95 14.81 -7.65 -21.42
C PRO A 95 16.32 -7.69 -21.23
N LYS A 96 16.79 -7.41 -20.02
CA LYS A 96 18.21 -7.50 -19.69
C LYS A 96 18.68 -8.94 -19.86
N ARG A 97 19.73 -9.11 -20.66
CA ARG A 97 20.42 -10.38 -20.87
C ARG A 97 21.79 -10.34 -20.22
N VAL A 98 22.20 -11.48 -19.66
CA VAL A 98 23.55 -11.68 -19.14
C VAL A 98 24.11 -12.93 -19.81
N LEU A 99 25.33 -12.81 -20.33
CA LEU A 99 26.06 -13.95 -20.89
C LEU A 99 26.55 -14.83 -19.74
N ARG A 100 25.97 -16.02 -19.62
CA ARG A 100 26.37 -17.02 -18.63
C ARG A 100 27.34 -18.02 -19.27
N ARG A 101 28.18 -18.61 -18.42
CA ARG A 101 29.14 -19.66 -18.78
C ARG A 101 28.80 -20.89 -17.96
N GLU A 102 28.55 -22.00 -18.62
CA GLU A 102 28.35 -23.29 -17.99
C GLU A 102 29.28 -24.32 -18.61
N ARG A 103 29.63 -25.36 -17.85
CA ARG A 103 30.48 -26.44 -18.34
C ARG A 103 29.60 -27.63 -18.67
N GLU A 104 29.49 -27.93 -19.95
CA GLU A 104 28.65 -29.02 -20.46
C GLU A 104 29.48 -29.91 -21.40
N ARG A 105 29.01 -31.14 -21.63
CA ARG A 105 29.57 -32.02 -22.66
C ARG A 105 29.13 -31.52 -24.02
N GLU A 106 30.06 -30.93 -24.77
CA GLU A 106 29.83 -30.49 -26.15
C GLU A 106 30.45 -31.49 -27.13
N PRO A 107 29.75 -31.82 -28.22
CA PRO A 107 30.34 -32.64 -29.27
C PRO A 107 31.53 -31.92 -29.90
N LEU A 108 32.54 -32.69 -30.33
CA LEU A 108 33.80 -32.16 -30.86
C LEU A 108 33.63 -31.08 -31.94
N HIS A 109 32.62 -31.22 -32.80
CA HIS A 109 32.36 -30.28 -33.89
C HIS A 109 31.76 -28.92 -33.45
N ARG A 110 31.23 -28.81 -32.22
CA ARG A 110 30.68 -27.56 -31.65
C ARG A 110 31.58 -26.92 -30.61
N LEU A 111 32.75 -27.51 -30.40
CA LEU A 111 33.66 -27.12 -29.34
C LEU A 111 34.32 -25.77 -29.68
N ARG A 112 34.10 -24.76 -28.84
CA ARG A 112 34.57 -23.38 -29.07
C ARG A 112 35.60 -22.90 -28.06
N GLU A 113 35.43 -23.24 -26.78
CA GLU A 113 36.23 -22.69 -25.70
C GLU A 113 36.50 -23.75 -24.61
N PHE A 114 37.74 -23.77 -24.13
CA PHE A 114 38.18 -24.54 -22.97
C PHE A 114 38.66 -23.58 -21.88
N ASP A 115 38.25 -23.83 -20.63
CA ASP A 115 38.90 -23.23 -19.47
C ASP A 115 39.91 -24.20 -18.83
N SER A 116 40.64 -23.74 -17.82
CA SER A 116 41.64 -24.55 -17.11
C SER A 116 41.04 -25.78 -16.40
N THR A 117 39.75 -25.78 -16.11
CA THR A 117 39.05 -26.92 -15.50
C THR A 117 38.67 -27.95 -16.56
N CYS A 118 38.16 -27.50 -17.70
CA CYS A 118 37.90 -28.34 -18.86
C CYS A 118 39.21 -28.99 -19.35
N MET A 119 40.30 -28.23 -19.46
CA MET A 119 41.61 -28.78 -19.84
C MET A 119 42.08 -29.86 -18.87
N ARG A 120 42.02 -29.61 -17.56
CA ARG A 120 42.35 -30.64 -16.53
C ARG A 120 41.47 -31.87 -16.67
N TRP A 121 40.19 -31.70 -16.98
CA TRP A 121 39.28 -32.82 -17.19
C TRP A 121 39.64 -33.63 -18.44
N VAL A 122 39.95 -32.96 -19.57
CA VAL A 122 40.39 -33.59 -20.83
C VAL A 122 41.72 -34.33 -20.66
N CYS A 123 42.68 -33.76 -19.93
CA CYS A 123 43.98 -34.41 -19.66
C CYS A 123 43.83 -35.75 -18.92
N ARG A 124 42.80 -35.89 -18.06
CA ARG A 124 42.50 -37.13 -17.34
C ARG A 124 41.80 -38.20 -18.20
N GLN A 125 41.31 -37.85 -19.39
CA GLN A 125 40.67 -38.82 -20.27
C GLN A 125 41.73 -39.69 -20.97
N PRO A 126 41.49 -41.01 -21.10
CA PRO A 126 42.37 -41.90 -21.84
C PRO A 126 42.43 -41.51 -23.31
N GLY A 127 43.57 -41.76 -23.96
CA GLY A 127 43.81 -41.39 -25.35
C GLY A 127 44.81 -40.25 -25.50
N VAL A 128 45.43 -40.19 -26.68
CA VAL A 128 46.45 -39.21 -27.07
C VAL A 128 45.78 -38.06 -27.84
N THR A 129 44.87 -38.37 -28.77
CA THR A 129 44.18 -37.36 -29.57
C THR A 129 42.90 -36.85 -28.90
N LEU A 130 42.45 -35.63 -29.24
CA LEU A 130 41.17 -35.08 -28.76
C LEU A 130 39.98 -35.98 -29.14
N ALA A 131 40.04 -36.64 -30.30
CA ALA A 131 39.04 -37.58 -30.76
C ALA A 131 38.99 -38.84 -29.87
N GLU A 132 40.15 -39.40 -29.53
CA GLU A 132 40.24 -40.52 -28.59
C GLU A 132 39.76 -40.14 -27.19
N LYS A 133 40.18 -38.96 -26.70
CA LYS A 133 39.77 -38.43 -25.39
C LYS A 133 38.27 -38.16 -25.27
N ALA A 134 37.58 -37.96 -26.39
CA ALA A 134 36.13 -37.77 -26.42
C ALA A 134 35.36 -39.10 -26.31
N GLY A 135 36.04 -40.24 -26.50
CA GLY A 135 35.50 -41.58 -26.40
C GLY A 135 34.30 -41.85 -27.33
N HIS A 136 33.50 -42.84 -26.96
CA HIS A 136 32.35 -43.29 -27.75
C HIS A 136 31.29 -42.20 -27.96
N GLN A 137 31.12 -41.29 -26.99
CA GLN A 137 30.13 -40.20 -27.06
C GLN A 137 30.59 -39.02 -27.94
N ARG A 138 31.85 -39.00 -28.38
CA ARG A 138 32.45 -37.94 -29.21
C ARG A 138 32.21 -36.52 -28.65
N SER A 139 32.15 -36.41 -27.33
CA SER A 139 31.91 -35.16 -26.60
C SER A 139 32.93 -34.95 -25.49
N LEU A 140 33.30 -33.68 -25.29
CA LEU A 140 34.26 -33.26 -24.27
C LEU A 140 33.63 -32.19 -23.39
N LEU A 141 34.10 -32.09 -22.15
CA LEU A 141 33.71 -30.99 -21.27
C LEU A 141 34.26 -29.68 -21.83
N ALA A 142 33.37 -28.76 -22.20
CA ALA A 142 33.72 -27.47 -22.77
C ALA A 142 32.93 -26.35 -22.09
N VAL A 143 33.37 -25.10 -22.27
CA VAL A 143 32.63 -23.93 -21.78
C VAL A 143 31.60 -23.55 -22.82
N ARG A 144 30.32 -23.67 -22.46
CA ARG A 144 29.19 -23.20 -23.25
C ARG A 144 28.78 -21.81 -22.77
N ARG A 145 28.73 -20.86 -23.71
CA ARG A 145 28.21 -19.51 -23.49
C ARG A 145 26.78 -19.44 -23.98
N PHE A 146 25.87 -19.00 -23.12
CA PHE A 146 24.48 -18.76 -23.49
C PHE A 146 23.97 -17.46 -22.86
N GLU A 147 23.04 -16.82 -23.54
CA GLU A 147 22.35 -15.65 -23.00
C GLU A 147 21.25 -16.12 -22.05
N SER A 148 21.26 -15.62 -20.83
CA SER A 148 20.18 -15.84 -19.88
C SER A 148 19.50 -14.52 -19.54
N ILE A 149 18.18 -14.53 -19.54
CA ILE A 149 17.35 -13.41 -19.07
C ILE A 149 17.05 -13.54 -17.56
N ASN A 150 17.48 -14.61 -16.89
CA ASN A 150 17.29 -14.81 -15.46
C ASN A 150 18.25 -13.92 -14.64
N THR A 151 17.97 -12.62 -14.69
CA THR A 151 18.71 -11.53 -14.05
C THR A 151 17.92 -11.01 -12.87
N LEU A 152 18.59 -10.45 -11.86
CA LEU A 152 17.93 -9.93 -10.66
C LEU A 152 16.85 -8.89 -11.01
N GLU A 153 17.14 -8.07 -12.01
CA GLU A 153 16.32 -7.00 -12.53
C GLU A 153 15.04 -7.53 -13.16
N ASN A 154 15.15 -8.54 -14.02
CA ASN A 154 13.97 -9.17 -14.62
C ASN A 154 13.12 -9.89 -13.56
N ARG A 155 13.76 -10.51 -12.55
CA ARG A 155 13.04 -11.12 -11.41
C ARG A 155 12.27 -10.09 -10.59
N VAL A 156 12.84 -8.89 -10.39
CA VAL A 156 12.15 -7.74 -9.76
C VAL A 156 10.92 -7.33 -10.58
N VAL A 157 11.08 -7.16 -11.89
CA VAL A 157 9.99 -6.77 -12.79
C VAL A 157 8.86 -7.79 -12.78
N PHE A 158 9.20 -9.09 -12.84
CA PHE A 158 8.21 -10.17 -12.81
C PHE A 158 7.45 -10.22 -11.48
N THR A 159 8.17 -10.03 -10.36
CA THR A 159 7.57 -9.96 -9.02
C THR A 159 6.66 -8.75 -8.88
N LEU A 160 7.08 -7.59 -9.41
CA LEU A 160 6.26 -6.37 -9.47
C LEU A 160 4.99 -6.60 -10.30
N ALA A 161 5.10 -7.19 -11.49
CA ALA A 161 3.96 -7.47 -12.36
C ALA A 161 2.95 -8.41 -11.68
N ARG A 162 3.42 -9.51 -11.09
CA ARG A 162 2.57 -10.48 -10.37
C ARG A 162 1.83 -9.85 -9.19
N ARG A 163 2.48 -8.97 -8.44
CA ARG A 163 1.84 -8.24 -7.33
C ARG A 163 0.86 -7.19 -7.87
N SER A 164 1.22 -6.47 -8.93
CA SER A 164 0.35 -5.48 -9.58
C SER A 164 -0.94 -6.11 -10.12
N VAL A 165 -0.90 -7.34 -10.63
CA VAL A 165 -2.11 -8.07 -11.06
C VAL A 165 -3.12 -8.20 -9.91
N ARG A 166 -2.66 -8.55 -8.71
CA ARG A 166 -3.54 -8.68 -7.53
C ARG A 166 -4.16 -7.34 -7.19
N LEU A 167 -3.32 -6.31 -7.06
CA LEU A 167 -3.79 -4.95 -6.74
C LEU A 167 -4.78 -4.40 -7.76
N CYS A 168 -4.58 -4.68 -9.06
CA CYS A 168 -5.52 -4.29 -10.10
C CYS A 168 -6.85 -5.05 -9.98
N ARG A 169 -6.82 -6.36 -9.72
CA ARG A 169 -8.04 -7.16 -9.53
C ARG A 169 -8.86 -6.67 -8.33
N ASP A 170 -8.18 -6.31 -7.23
CA ASP A 170 -8.84 -5.81 -6.03
C ASP A 170 -9.51 -4.45 -6.28
N TYR A 171 -8.77 -3.54 -6.91
CA TYR A 171 -9.29 -2.22 -7.26
C TYR A 171 -10.48 -2.30 -8.24
N LEU A 172 -10.39 -3.15 -9.27
CA LEU A 172 -11.47 -3.33 -10.24
C LEU A 172 -12.70 -3.96 -9.58
N ARG A 173 -12.55 -5.01 -8.76
CA ARG A 173 -13.68 -5.59 -8.02
C ARG A 173 -14.48 -4.57 -7.22
N GLN A 174 -13.81 -3.56 -6.65
CA GLN A 174 -14.45 -2.57 -5.78
C GLN A 174 -15.09 -1.41 -6.55
N HIS A 175 -14.52 -1.02 -7.70
CA HIS A 175 -14.86 0.25 -8.35
C HIS A 175 -15.38 0.13 -9.78
N GLU A 176 -15.24 -1.03 -10.41
CA GLU A 176 -15.64 -1.25 -11.80
C GLU A 176 -17.15 -1.17 -12.00
N SER A 177 -17.93 -1.65 -11.02
CA SER A 177 -19.41 -1.58 -11.05
C SER A 177 -19.92 -0.16 -10.88
N SER A 178 -19.34 0.61 -9.96
CA SER A 178 -19.75 2.00 -9.67
C SER A 178 -19.23 3.01 -10.70
N PHE A 179 -18.05 2.77 -11.29
CA PHE A 179 -17.37 3.73 -12.18
C PHE A 179 -16.78 3.08 -13.45
N PRO A 180 -17.58 2.41 -14.29
CA PRO A 180 -17.08 1.58 -15.40
C PRO A 180 -16.27 2.35 -16.46
N ASN A 181 -16.63 3.61 -16.71
CA ASN A 181 -16.04 4.45 -17.77
C ASN A 181 -15.07 5.51 -17.24
N HIS A 182 -14.75 5.49 -15.95
CA HIS A 182 -13.85 6.49 -15.38
C HIS A 182 -12.39 6.22 -15.80
N GLU A 183 -11.65 7.27 -16.18
CA GLU A 183 -10.26 7.21 -16.68
C GLU A 183 -9.36 6.31 -15.81
N ARG A 184 -9.42 6.49 -14.48
CA ARG A 184 -8.69 5.66 -13.49
C ARG A 184 -8.97 4.16 -13.61
N VAL A 185 -10.24 3.76 -13.79
CA VAL A 185 -10.64 2.35 -13.92
C VAL A 185 -10.13 1.79 -15.25
N LEU A 186 -10.22 2.56 -16.33
CA LEU A 186 -9.69 2.19 -17.64
C LEU A 186 -8.16 2.04 -17.61
N GLY A 187 -7.45 2.95 -16.95
CA GLY A 187 -6.00 2.86 -16.74
C GLY A 187 -5.60 1.58 -16.00
N VAL A 188 -6.30 1.25 -14.91
CA VAL A 188 -6.04 0.02 -14.14
C VAL A 188 -6.36 -1.24 -14.95
N ARG A 189 -7.43 -1.25 -15.77
CA ARG A 189 -7.72 -2.35 -16.71
C ARG A 189 -6.59 -2.54 -17.73
N SER A 190 -6.06 -1.44 -18.28
CA SER A 190 -4.92 -1.48 -19.21
C SER A 190 -3.69 -2.07 -18.55
N LEU A 191 -3.35 -1.60 -17.34
CA LEU A 191 -2.23 -2.13 -16.56
C LEU A 191 -2.39 -3.63 -16.29
N LEU A 192 -3.57 -4.07 -15.85
CA LEU A 192 -3.85 -5.49 -15.59
C LEU A 192 -3.58 -6.36 -16.82
N ARG A 193 -4.02 -5.90 -17.99
CA ARG A 193 -3.81 -6.62 -19.26
C ARG A 193 -2.33 -6.73 -19.60
N GLN A 194 -1.56 -5.66 -19.41
CA GLN A 194 -0.13 -5.67 -19.71
C GLN A 194 0.66 -6.54 -18.74
N CYS A 195 0.36 -6.48 -17.45
CA CYS A 195 0.99 -7.37 -16.48
C CYS A 195 0.69 -8.84 -16.77
N ARG A 196 -0.55 -9.20 -17.17
CA ARG A 196 -0.88 -10.58 -17.56
C ARG A 196 -0.12 -11.03 -18.78
N ARG A 197 -0.07 -10.20 -19.83
CA ARG A 197 0.72 -10.48 -21.03
C ARG A 197 2.18 -10.80 -20.71
N LEU A 198 2.82 -10.02 -19.84
CA LEU A 198 4.20 -10.29 -19.41
C LEU A 198 4.33 -11.62 -18.65
N LEU A 199 3.38 -11.94 -17.77
CA LEU A 199 3.44 -13.16 -16.96
C LEU A 199 3.12 -14.44 -17.75
N GLU A 200 2.36 -14.30 -18.84
CA GLU A 200 1.95 -15.39 -19.74
C GLU A 200 2.92 -15.56 -20.93
N ASP A 201 3.88 -14.66 -21.10
CA ASP A 201 4.84 -14.69 -22.21
C ASP A 201 5.84 -15.86 -22.05
N PRO A 202 5.90 -16.80 -23.02
CA PRO A 202 6.77 -17.97 -22.93
C PRO A 202 8.27 -17.60 -22.91
N THR A 203 8.63 -16.41 -23.38
CA THR A 203 10.01 -15.90 -23.34
C THR A 203 10.52 -15.79 -21.90
N PHE A 204 9.64 -15.54 -20.92
CA PHE A 204 10.01 -15.26 -19.54
C PHE A 204 9.92 -16.47 -18.61
N VAL A 205 9.71 -17.69 -19.14
CA VAL A 205 9.59 -18.93 -18.36
C VAL A 205 10.81 -19.22 -17.50
N GLU A 206 12.01 -18.82 -17.94
CA GLU A 206 13.26 -19.03 -17.20
C GLU A 206 13.49 -18.03 -16.05
N VAL A 207 12.67 -16.99 -15.91
CA VAL A 207 12.85 -15.96 -14.87
C VAL A 207 12.33 -16.47 -13.52
N ALA A 208 13.25 -16.70 -12.58
CA ALA A 208 12.90 -17.22 -11.26
C ALA A 208 12.17 -16.19 -10.37
N GLN A 209 11.27 -16.65 -9.51
CA GLN A 209 10.62 -15.78 -8.53
C GLN A 209 11.65 -15.23 -7.51
N LEU A 210 11.44 -14.01 -7.00
CA LEU A 210 12.21 -13.49 -5.86
C LEU A 210 11.72 -14.12 -4.54
N GLU A 211 12.67 -14.56 -3.71
CA GLU A 211 12.42 -15.11 -2.37
C GLU A 211 12.45 -14.03 -1.27
N SER A 212 13.32 -13.03 -1.43
CA SER A 212 13.46 -11.91 -0.52
C SER A 212 13.64 -10.60 -1.29
N ILE A 213 13.50 -9.47 -0.59
CA ILE A 213 13.80 -8.16 -1.17
C ILE A 213 15.31 -8.08 -1.43
N PRO A 214 15.75 -7.99 -2.70
CA PRO A 214 17.17 -7.98 -3.01
C PRO A 214 17.83 -6.65 -2.63
N THR A 215 19.13 -6.67 -2.41
CA THR A 215 19.93 -5.44 -2.41
C THR A 215 20.01 -4.89 -3.83
N PRO A 216 19.81 -3.57 -4.04
CA PRO A 216 19.85 -3.00 -5.37
C PRO A 216 21.26 -3.07 -5.94
N ASN A 217 21.38 -3.50 -7.19
CA ASN A 217 22.64 -3.50 -7.92
C ASN A 217 22.76 -2.24 -8.79
N TYR A 218 23.90 -2.07 -9.48
CA TYR A 218 24.16 -0.91 -10.31
C TYR A 218 23.07 -0.67 -11.38
N VAL A 219 22.56 -1.73 -12.00
CA VAL A 219 21.52 -1.60 -13.04
C VAL A 219 20.21 -1.08 -12.45
N LEU A 220 19.77 -1.61 -11.31
CA LEU A 220 18.58 -1.13 -10.60
C LEU A 220 18.71 0.32 -10.10
N LEU A 221 19.93 0.86 -10.01
CA LEU A 221 20.17 2.22 -9.52
C LEU A 221 20.38 3.24 -10.65
N HIS A 222 20.95 2.81 -11.79
CA HIS A 222 21.44 3.73 -12.81
C HIS A 222 20.84 3.54 -14.20
N ASP A 223 20.25 2.39 -14.54
CA ASP A 223 19.47 2.28 -15.79
C ASP A 223 18.11 2.94 -15.59
N ASP A 224 17.78 3.95 -16.39
CA ASP A 224 16.57 4.77 -16.20
C ASP A 224 15.29 3.95 -16.09
N ARG A 225 15.16 2.90 -16.92
CA ARG A 225 13.97 2.05 -16.99
C ARG A 225 13.88 1.18 -15.74
N TYR A 226 14.98 0.51 -15.40
CA TYR A 226 15.02 -0.40 -14.26
C TYR A 226 15.01 0.34 -12.92
N HIS A 227 15.57 1.54 -12.86
CA HIS A 227 15.54 2.39 -11.68
C HIS A 227 14.13 2.89 -11.37
N LEU A 228 13.34 3.26 -12.39
CA LEU A 228 11.94 3.61 -12.16
C LEU A 228 11.13 2.38 -11.73
N LEU A 229 11.34 1.22 -12.39
CA LEU A 229 10.71 -0.04 -11.98
C LEU A 229 11.07 -0.45 -10.56
N TRP A 230 12.32 -0.26 -10.14
CA TRP A 230 12.78 -0.49 -8.79
C TRP A 230 12.06 0.41 -7.78
N ARG A 231 11.92 1.71 -8.08
CA ARG A 231 11.16 2.64 -7.23
C ARG A 231 9.70 2.21 -7.09
N LEU A 232 9.05 1.83 -8.19
CA LEU A 232 7.66 1.33 -8.16
C LEU A 232 7.53 0.02 -7.37
N PHE A 233 8.50 -0.88 -7.50
CA PHE A 233 8.59 -2.11 -6.71
C PHE A 233 8.67 -1.80 -5.21
N LEU A 234 9.57 -0.91 -4.80
CA LEU A 234 9.69 -0.49 -3.40
C LEU A 234 8.40 0.15 -2.88
N LEU A 235 7.68 0.93 -3.70
CA LEU A 235 6.37 1.48 -3.32
C LEU A 235 5.35 0.39 -3.03
N VAL A 236 5.30 -0.66 -3.86
CA VAL A 236 4.42 -1.82 -3.64
C VAL A 236 4.82 -2.58 -2.37
N MET A 237 6.12 -2.79 -2.13
CA MET A 237 6.60 -3.45 -0.89
C MET A 237 6.23 -2.64 0.35
N ARG A 238 6.47 -1.32 0.32
CA ARG A 238 6.13 -0.41 1.43
C ARG A 238 4.63 -0.41 1.72
N ARG A 239 3.79 -0.43 0.68
CA ARG A 239 2.33 -0.56 0.84
C ARG A 239 1.94 -1.84 1.57
N GLN A 240 2.54 -2.98 1.22
CA GLN A 240 2.24 -4.24 1.90
C GLN A 240 2.64 -4.20 3.37
N ARG A 241 3.84 -3.69 3.67
CA ARG A 241 4.30 -3.52 5.06
C ARG A 241 3.39 -2.56 5.83
N ARG A 242 2.94 -1.47 5.19
CA ARG A 242 1.95 -0.55 5.75
C ARG A 242 0.64 -1.28 6.08
N ARG A 243 0.11 -2.07 5.15
CA ARG A 243 -1.12 -2.86 5.35
C ARG A 243 -1.00 -3.84 6.52
N GLN A 244 0.15 -4.49 6.71
CA GLN A 244 0.40 -5.32 7.91
C GLN A 244 0.27 -4.51 9.20
N VAL A 245 0.93 -3.33 9.27
CA VAL A 245 0.85 -2.44 10.44
C VAL A 245 -0.57 -1.94 10.68
N LEU A 246 -1.30 -1.56 9.62
CA LEU A 246 -2.71 -1.16 9.72
C LEU A 246 -3.59 -2.29 10.24
N TRP A 247 -3.36 -3.52 9.77
CA TRP A 247 -4.12 -4.69 10.19
C TRP A 247 -3.90 -5.04 11.66
N LEU A 248 -2.66 -4.96 12.13
CA LEU A 248 -2.30 -5.18 13.53
C LEU A 248 -2.96 -4.13 14.45
N ASN A 249 -3.06 -2.89 14.00
CA ASN A 249 -3.65 -1.78 14.76
C ASN A 249 -5.12 -1.49 14.41
N ARG A 250 -5.82 -2.41 13.71
CA ARG A 250 -7.13 -2.14 13.10
C ARG A 250 -8.18 -1.58 14.06
N ARG A 251 -8.22 -2.05 15.31
CA ARG A 251 -9.21 -1.62 16.30
C ARG A 251 -9.03 -0.16 16.69
N SER A 252 -7.80 0.21 17.02
CA SER A 252 -7.48 1.57 17.42
C SER A 252 -7.62 2.55 16.25
N LEU A 253 -7.25 2.14 15.03
CA LEU A 253 -7.49 2.93 13.82
C LEU A 253 -8.98 3.08 13.50
N LEU A 254 -9.78 2.03 13.66
CA LEU A 254 -11.22 2.11 13.43
C LEU A 254 -11.89 3.03 14.45
N ARG A 255 -11.50 2.95 15.74
CA ARG A 255 -11.92 3.92 16.77
C ARG A 255 -11.58 5.35 16.36
N GLU A 256 -10.36 5.59 15.88
CA GLU A 256 -9.91 6.90 15.44
C GLU A 256 -10.74 7.44 14.27
N MET A 257 -11.00 6.60 13.26
CA MET A 257 -11.86 6.95 12.12
C MET A 257 -13.28 7.30 12.56
N LEU A 258 -13.85 6.54 13.50
CA LEU A 258 -15.18 6.81 14.06
C LEU A 258 -15.21 8.15 14.81
N VAL A 259 -14.15 8.47 15.56
CA VAL A 259 -14.00 9.78 16.19
C VAL A 259 -14.01 10.87 15.12
N VAL A 260 -13.18 10.78 14.07
CA VAL A 260 -13.14 11.79 12.99
C VAL A 260 -14.51 11.93 12.30
N ALA A 261 -15.19 10.83 12.00
CA ALA A 261 -16.51 10.84 11.37
C ALA A 261 -17.58 11.48 12.27
N ALA A 262 -17.61 11.15 13.56
CA ALA A 262 -18.53 11.75 14.53
C ALA A 262 -18.28 13.26 14.68
N ASN A 263 -17.01 13.67 14.75
CA ASN A 263 -16.60 15.07 14.79
C ASN A 263 -17.05 15.85 13.55
N GLU A 264 -16.93 15.22 12.38
CA GLU A 264 -17.40 15.78 11.11
C GLU A 264 -18.90 16.07 11.18
N HIS A 265 -19.70 15.09 11.60
CA HIS A 265 -21.15 15.23 11.70
C HIS A 265 -21.58 16.28 12.71
N LEU A 266 -20.98 16.29 13.90
CA LEU A 266 -21.22 17.31 14.93
C LEU A 266 -20.90 18.71 14.42
N SER A 267 -19.82 18.87 13.65
CA SER A 267 -19.48 20.17 13.06
C SER A 267 -20.57 20.68 12.09
N ARG A 268 -21.37 19.78 11.49
CA ARG A 268 -22.52 20.15 10.65
C ARG A 268 -23.73 20.57 11.49
N SER A 269 -24.03 19.87 12.59
CA SER A 269 -25.26 20.06 13.39
C SER A 269 -25.21 21.19 14.41
N VAL A 270 -24.02 21.66 14.82
CA VAL A 270 -23.86 22.71 15.83
C VAL A 270 -24.03 24.13 15.24
N SER A 271 -24.73 25.00 15.96
CA SER A 271 -25.01 26.41 15.60
C SER A 271 -23.75 27.30 15.61
N ARG A 272 -23.79 28.38 14.80
CA ARG A 272 -22.65 29.26 14.42
C ARG A 272 -21.68 29.73 15.54
N PRO A 273 -22.09 30.04 16.80
CA PRO A 273 -21.12 30.49 17.82
C PRO A 273 -20.24 29.35 18.35
N GLN A 274 -20.77 28.14 18.55
CA GLN A 274 -20.02 26.96 19.02
C GLN A 274 -19.15 26.33 17.92
N ARG A 275 -19.53 26.48 16.63
CA ARG A 275 -18.66 26.11 15.50
C ARG A 275 -17.28 26.75 15.58
N LYS A 276 -17.17 28.00 16.05
CA LYS A 276 -15.87 28.68 16.17
C LYS A 276 -15.01 28.18 17.33
N ALA A 277 -15.61 27.67 18.41
CA ALA A 277 -14.88 27.15 19.56
C ALA A 277 -14.37 25.71 19.33
N GLY A 278 -15.21 24.82 18.78
CA GLY A 278 -14.85 23.42 18.49
C GLY A 278 -13.85 23.21 17.35
N LEU A 279 -13.63 24.23 16.50
CA LEU A 279 -12.72 24.19 15.35
C LEU A 279 -11.37 24.85 15.61
N ARG A 280 -11.15 25.40 16.82
CA ARG A 280 -9.89 26.02 17.27
C ARG A 280 -8.92 25.02 17.91
N TYR A 281 -9.30 23.75 18.02
CA TYR A 281 -8.41 22.71 18.52
C TYR A 281 -7.48 22.21 17.43
N ASP A 282 -6.30 21.80 17.89
CA ASP A 282 -5.23 21.34 17.04
C ASP A 282 -5.25 19.81 17.05
N ALA A 283 -5.33 19.22 15.86
CA ALA A 283 -5.10 17.81 15.65
C ALA A 283 -3.61 17.59 15.45
N VAL A 284 -3.01 16.78 16.32
CA VAL A 284 -1.63 16.32 16.19
C VAL A 284 -1.64 14.96 15.50
N LEU A 285 -1.03 14.91 14.31
CA LEU A 285 -0.91 13.72 13.48
C LEU A 285 0.47 13.10 13.69
N LEU A 286 0.50 11.78 13.89
CA LEU A 286 1.69 10.96 14.09
C LEU A 286 2.21 10.39 12.74
N PRO A 287 3.53 10.17 12.60
CA PRO A 287 4.16 9.75 11.34
C PRO A 287 3.87 8.32 10.93
N SER A 288 3.51 7.48 11.88
CA SER A 288 3.10 6.10 11.66
C SER A 288 2.09 5.74 12.75
N ALA A 289 1.31 4.69 12.51
CA ALA A 289 0.41 4.13 13.52
C ALA A 289 1.17 3.39 14.64
N ASN A 290 2.32 3.93 15.08
CA ASN A 290 3.10 3.38 16.19
C ASN A 290 2.36 3.72 17.48
N GLY A 291 1.88 2.70 18.20
CA GLY A 291 1.04 2.87 19.38
C GLY A 291 -0.47 2.83 19.11
N GLY A 292 -0.90 2.46 17.90
CA GLY A 292 -2.31 2.14 17.60
C GLY A 292 -3.08 3.16 16.74
N GLY A 293 -2.57 4.37 16.51
CA GLY A 293 -3.31 5.41 15.79
C GLY A 293 -2.43 6.45 15.10
N PHE A 294 -3.03 7.23 14.21
CA PHE A 294 -2.39 8.39 13.59
C PHE A 294 -2.71 9.71 14.31
N LEU A 295 -3.74 9.76 15.17
CA LEU A 295 -4.06 10.92 15.98
C LEU A 295 -3.50 10.75 17.39
N ASP A 296 -2.91 11.83 17.91
CA ASP A 296 -2.57 11.90 19.32
C ASP A 296 -3.87 11.91 20.16
N ALA A 297 -4.02 10.95 21.06
CA ALA A 297 -5.21 10.81 21.90
C ALA A 297 -5.43 12.04 22.80
N ALA A 298 -4.37 12.77 23.15
CA ALA A 298 -4.46 14.00 23.93
C ALA A 298 -5.07 15.18 23.14
N CYS A 299 -5.19 15.05 21.82
CA CYS A 299 -5.67 16.11 20.92
C CYS A 299 -7.14 15.91 20.50
N GLN A 300 -7.89 15.06 21.21
CA GLN A 300 -9.32 14.92 20.97
C GLN A 300 -10.05 16.20 21.40
N PRO A 301 -11.01 16.70 20.60
CA PRO A 301 -11.71 17.92 20.96
C PRO A 301 -12.49 17.75 22.27
N PRO A 302 -12.59 18.79 23.11
CA PRO A 302 -13.14 18.68 24.47
C PRO A 302 -14.63 18.40 24.55
N PHE A 303 -15.37 18.33 23.45
CA PHE A 303 -16.72 17.74 23.46
C PHE A 303 -16.71 16.22 23.70
N TRP A 304 -15.53 15.62 23.78
CA TRP A 304 -15.28 14.24 24.23
C TRP A 304 -14.85 14.16 25.70
N ASP A 305 -14.35 15.25 26.28
CA ASP A 305 -13.94 15.27 27.67
C ASP A 305 -15.16 15.67 28.51
N GLY A 306 -15.68 14.73 29.31
CA GLY A 306 -16.83 14.96 30.20
C GLY A 306 -16.60 16.00 31.30
N ARG A 307 -15.54 16.81 31.20
CA ARG A 307 -15.12 17.86 32.12
C ARG A 307 -15.10 19.23 31.42
N ALA A 308 -16.21 19.61 30.77
CA ALA A 308 -16.46 21.02 30.49
C ALA A 308 -17.35 21.58 31.60
N GLU A 309 -16.72 22.32 32.50
CA GLU A 309 -17.34 23.01 33.62
C GLU A 309 -18.31 24.12 33.16
N SER A 310 -19.39 24.27 33.93
CA SER A 310 -20.10 25.52 34.23
C SER A 310 -21.20 26.10 33.32
N SER A 311 -21.70 25.42 32.29
CA SER A 311 -22.98 25.85 31.66
C SER A 311 -23.84 24.73 31.09
N GLY A 312 -24.63 24.10 31.95
CA GLY A 312 -26.01 23.67 31.71
C GLY A 312 -26.34 22.55 30.71
N SER A 313 -25.47 22.14 29.79
CA SER A 313 -25.74 21.03 28.89
C SER A 313 -24.48 20.20 28.65
N GLN A 314 -24.36 19.08 29.36
CA GLN A 314 -23.31 18.10 29.09
C GLN A 314 -23.76 17.20 27.94
N THR A 315 -23.14 17.37 26.77
CA THR A 315 -23.12 16.35 25.71
C THR A 315 -21.72 15.77 25.63
N GLY A 316 -21.55 14.52 26.06
CA GLY A 316 -20.29 13.78 25.96
C GLY A 316 -20.49 12.51 25.14
N TRP A 317 -19.46 12.16 24.37
CA TRP A 317 -19.42 10.92 23.60
C TRP A 317 -18.26 10.04 24.07
N GLU A 318 -18.46 8.72 24.13
CA GLU A 318 -17.41 7.74 24.46
C GLU A 318 -17.51 6.57 23.49
N VAL A 319 -16.42 6.22 22.81
CA VAL A 319 -16.35 4.99 22.01
C VAL A 319 -15.89 3.86 22.93
N ILE A 320 -16.82 2.97 23.28
CA ILE A 320 -16.58 1.78 24.09
C ILE A 320 -16.29 0.61 23.13
N ASP A 321 -15.18 -0.07 23.34
CA ASP A 321 -14.79 -1.26 22.60
C ASP A 321 -15.76 -2.41 22.97
N ALA A 322 -16.45 -2.99 21.99
CA ALA A 322 -17.21 -4.22 22.18
C ALA A 322 -16.47 -5.39 21.50
N ALA A 323 -16.80 -6.62 21.87
CA ALA A 323 -16.23 -7.80 21.24
C ALA A 323 -16.52 -7.81 19.72
N ASP A 324 -15.63 -8.45 18.94
CA ASP A 324 -15.78 -8.67 17.49
C ASP A 324 -15.84 -7.41 16.61
N ASP A 325 -14.87 -6.50 16.76
CA ASP A 325 -14.69 -5.29 15.93
C ASP A 325 -15.95 -4.39 15.89
N THR A 326 -16.80 -4.53 16.92
CA THR A 326 -18.01 -3.73 17.12
C THR A 326 -17.68 -2.60 18.10
N PHE A 327 -18.08 -1.37 17.78
CA PHE A 327 -17.87 -0.22 18.64
C PHE A 327 -19.21 0.32 19.12
N LEU A 328 -19.33 0.49 20.44
CA LEU A 328 -20.46 1.17 21.05
C LEU A 328 -20.11 2.66 21.17
N ILE A 329 -20.95 3.51 20.60
CA ILE A 329 -20.79 4.95 20.72
C ILE A 329 -21.80 5.42 21.78
N ARG A 330 -21.31 5.75 22.97
CA ARG A 330 -22.09 6.32 24.08
C ARG A 330 -22.34 7.79 23.78
N CYS A 331 -23.58 8.25 23.92
CA CYS A 331 -23.95 9.66 23.86
C CYS A 331 -24.80 10.01 25.07
N GLY A 332 -24.35 10.95 25.90
CA GLY A 332 -25.15 11.50 26.98
C GLY A 332 -25.72 12.87 26.63
N ARG A 333 -26.98 13.15 26.98
CA ARG A 333 -27.48 14.52 27.21
C ARG A 333 -27.84 14.63 28.69
N GLY A 334 -27.10 15.44 29.45
CA GLY A 334 -27.36 15.65 30.87
C GLY A 334 -27.87 17.05 31.18
N VAL A 335 -29.12 17.14 31.66
CA VAL A 335 -29.58 18.18 32.60
C VAL A 335 -30.08 17.43 33.85
N GLY A 336 -29.45 17.67 35.00
CA GLY A 336 -29.93 17.23 36.31
C GLY A 336 -29.50 15.83 36.78
N ARG A 337 -29.63 15.60 38.10
CA ARG A 337 -29.17 14.44 38.90
C ARG A 337 -29.74 13.06 38.51
N SER A 338 -30.52 12.97 37.44
CA SER A 338 -30.92 11.70 36.82
C SER A 338 -30.23 11.57 35.47
N GLN A 339 -29.01 11.04 35.48
CA GLN A 339 -28.37 10.58 34.26
C GLN A 339 -29.19 9.40 33.71
N ARG A 340 -30.17 9.68 32.85
CA ARG A 340 -30.87 8.64 32.07
C ARG A 340 -29.95 8.28 30.92
N TRP A 341 -29.20 7.21 31.14
CA TRP A 341 -28.28 6.63 30.18
C TRP A 341 -29.06 5.84 29.13
N LEU A 342 -28.99 6.27 27.86
CA LEU A 342 -29.40 5.40 26.76
C LEU A 342 -28.27 4.40 26.48
N VAL A 343 -28.35 3.21 27.08
CA VAL A 343 -27.71 2.02 26.53
C VAL A 343 -28.67 1.46 25.47
N GLU A 344 -28.70 2.09 24.31
CA GLU A 344 -29.39 1.50 23.16
C GLU A 344 -28.41 0.60 22.42
N ARG A 345 -28.69 -0.71 22.45
CA ARG A 345 -28.30 -1.60 21.37
C ARG A 345 -28.82 -0.98 20.06
N ALA A 346 -27.89 -0.71 19.14
CA ALA A 346 -28.10 -0.07 17.84
C ALA A 346 -28.57 1.41 17.94
N LEU A 347 -27.70 2.29 17.43
CA LEU A 347 -27.81 3.76 17.51
C LEU A 347 -29.13 4.32 16.92
N PRO A 348 -29.65 5.46 17.45
CA PRO A 348 -30.92 6.06 17.03
C PRO A 348 -30.93 6.55 15.59
N THR A 349 -32.08 6.35 14.97
CA THR A 349 -32.31 6.16 13.53
C THR A 349 -32.12 7.38 12.63
N ASP A 350 -32.08 8.62 13.14
CA ASP A 350 -32.04 9.82 12.29
C ASP A 350 -30.65 10.46 12.11
N LEU A 351 -29.81 10.41 13.15
CA LEU A 351 -28.42 10.86 13.08
C LEU A 351 -27.59 9.88 12.26
N MET A 352 -27.87 8.58 12.43
CA MET A 352 -27.38 7.52 11.57
C MET A 352 -28.00 7.64 10.17
N ARG A 353 -29.30 7.81 9.87
CA ARG A 353 -29.73 7.87 8.44
C ARG A 353 -28.90 8.80 7.52
N ARG A 354 -28.32 9.88 8.08
CA ARG A 354 -27.33 10.75 7.40
C ARG A 354 -25.86 10.34 7.59
N CYS A 355 -25.40 9.99 8.79
CA CYS A 355 -24.03 9.46 9.02
C CYS A 355 -23.82 8.09 8.39
N ASP A 356 -24.77 7.19 8.56
CA ASP A 356 -24.97 5.87 7.98
C ASP A 356 -25.22 5.96 6.47
N GLU A 357 -25.58 7.09 5.85
CA GLU A 357 -25.49 7.20 4.38
C GLU A 357 -24.05 7.40 3.90
N GLU A 358 -23.25 8.24 4.57
CA GLU A 358 -21.83 8.43 4.24
C GLU A 358 -20.96 7.25 4.72
N LEU A 359 -21.26 6.72 5.91
CA LEU A 359 -20.63 5.56 6.52
C LEU A 359 -21.16 4.27 5.89
N ARG A 360 -22.44 4.11 5.50
CA ARG A 360 -22.85 2.99 4.60
C ARG A 360 -22.47 3.26 3.15
N ALA A 361 -22.16 4.45 2.66
CA ALA A 361 -21.57 4.58 1.32
C ALA A 361 -20.13 4.07 1.36
N PHE A 362 -19.39 4.53 2.37
CA PHE A 362 -18.04 4.07 2.69
C PHE A 362 -17.99 2.58 3.07
N LEU A 363 -19.01 2.06 3.77
CA LEU A 363 -19.14 0.66 4.17
C LEU A 363 -19.92 -0.22 3.18
N ARG A 364 -20.70 0.33 2.22
CA ARG A 364 -21.29 -0.41 1.09
C ARG A 364 -20.24 -0.70 0.03
N GLU A 365 -19.23 0.16 -0.13
CA GLU A 365 -17.98 -0.23 -0.79
C GLU A 365 -17.23 -1.32 0.02
N VAL A 366 -17.59 -1.55 1.29
CA VAL A 366 -17.02 -2.56 2.21
C VAL A 366 -17.89 -3.82 2.36
N ARG A 367 -19.03 -3.95 1.65
CA ARG A 367 -19.86 -5.17 1.59
C ARG A 367 -19.96 -5.77 0.20
#